data_AF-A0A5N6N208-F1
#
_entry.id   AF-A0A5N6N208-F1
#
_cell.length_a   1.000
_cell.length_b   1.000
_cell.length_c   1.000
_cell.angle_alpha   90.00
_cell.angle_beta   90.00
_cell.angle_gamma   90.00
#
_symmetry.space_group_name_H-M   'P 1'
#
loop_
_entity.id
_entity.type
_entity.pdbx_description
1 polymer ?
#
loop_
_entity_poly.entity_id
_entity_poly.type
_entity_poly.pdbx_seq_one_letter_code
_entity_poly.pdbx_strand_id
1 'polypeptide(L)'
;MRVHGEKPFRGLKIMSCIKAQKYLKKKYCAFLAHAVEKKPEKQTVKDVPVIRDYPEVFPKDLPGLPPVRQVEFRINLIPGANPVVKSPHRLAPSEMQELSSQLQELDKEENLGFNNLYSKYRCLGKYLTGVSFSGVSEDLRAPALK
;
A
#
# COMPACT_ATOMS: atom_id res chain seq x y z
N MET A 1 4.56 -35.57 8.98
CA MET A 1 5.02 -35.01 7.69
C MET A 1 4.04 -35.44 6.59
N ARG A 2 3.14 -34.54 6.14
CA ARG A 2 2.15 -34.86 5.08
C ARG A 2 2.71 -34.42 3.73
N VAL A 3 3.22 -35.37 2.97
CA VAL A 3 3.65 -35.14 1.59
C VAL A 3 2.41 -35.14 0.70
N HIS A 4 2.11 -34.01 0.06
CA HIS A 4 1.04 -33.93 -0.94
C HIS A 4 1.66 -34.29 -2.29
N GLY A 5 1.26 -35.43 -2.86
CA GLY A 5 1.66 -35.81 -4.21
C GLY A 5 0.79 -35.06 -5.22
N GLU A 6 1.43 -34.42 -6.21
CA GLU A 6 0.71 -33.89 -7.37
C GLU A 6 -0.06 -35.01 -8.06
N LYS A 7 -1.34 -34.77 -8.36
CA LYS A 7 -2.18 -35.71 -9.10
C LYS A 7 -1.74 -35.69 -10.57
N PRO A 8 -1.52 -36.84 -11.22
CA PRO A 8 -1.13 -36.88 -12.62
C PRO A 8 -2.17 -36.18 -13.49
N PHE A 9 -1.71 -35.28 -14.36
CA PHE A 9 -2.53 -34.66 -15.40
C PHE A 9 -3.12 -35.76 -16.29
N ARG A 10 -4.42 -35.68 -16.60
CA ARG A 10 -5.15 -36.73 -17.35
C ARG A 10 -4.42 -37.03 -18.66
N GLY A 11 -3.93 -38.26 -18.81
CA GLY A 11 -3.24 -38.76 -20.01
C GLY A 11 -1.74 -39.01 -19.87
N LEU A 12 -1.08 -38.57 -18.79
CA LEU A 12 0.35 -38.82 -18.58
C LEU A 12 0.59 -40.06 -17.71
N LYS A 13 1.21 -41.09 -18.30
CA LYS A 13 1.58 -42.32 -17.59
C LYS A 13 2.92 -42.12 -16.87
N ILE A 14 2.86 -41.81 -15.57
CA ILE A 14 4.05 -41.77 -14.71
C ILE A 14 4.62 -43.18 -14.56
N MET A 15 5.95 -43.31 -14.60
CA MET A 15 6.66 -44.57 -14.44
C MET A 15 7.60 -44.54 -13.23
N SER A 16 7.83 -45.70 -12.61
CA SER A 16 8.78 -45.81 -11.49
C SER A 16 10.24 -45.80 -11.98
N CYS A 17 11.15 -45.39 -11.09
CA CYS A 17 12.60 -45.40 -11.34
C CYS A 17 13.13 -46.80 -11.72
N ILE A 18 12.61 -47.86 -11.10
CA ILE A 18 12.97 -49.26 -11.40
C ILE A 18 12.59 -49.62 -12.83
N LYS A 19 11.38 -49.23 -13.28
CA LYS A 19 10.95 -49.45 -14.66
C LYS A 19 11.82 -48.65 -15.63
N ALA A 20 12.13 -47.40 -15.31
CA ALA A 20 13.01 -46.56 -16.13
C ALA A 20 14.40 -47.20 -16.32
N GLN A 21 15.03 -47.64 -15.23
CA GLN A 21 16.33 -48.33 -15.29
C GLN A 21 16.27 -49.63 -16.12
N LYS A 22 15.19 -50.39 -16.03
CA LYS A 22 15.01 -51.61 -16.84
C LYS A 22 14.96 -51.29 -18.34
N TYR A 23 14.31 -50.20 -18.75
CA TYR A 23 14.28 -49.79 -20.15
C TYR A 23 15.62 -49.25 -20.64
N LEU A 24 16.34 -48.48 -19.81
CA LEU A 24 17.68 -48.02 -20.14
C LEU A 24 18.66 -49.18 -20.35
N LYS A 25 18.62 -50.21 -19.48
CA LYS A 25 19.42 -51.44 -19.64
C LYS A 25 19.11 -52.19 -20.94
N LYS A 26 17.89 -52.05 -21.46
CA LYS A 26 17.45 -52.64 -22.73
C LYS A 26 17.76 -51.75 -23.95
N LYS A 27 18.59 -50.72 -23.79
CA LYS A 27 19.01 -49.77 -24.85
C LYS A 27 17.85 -48.99 -25.50
N TYR A 28 16.76 -48.74 -24.77
CA TYR A 28 15.73 -47.81 -25.22
C TYR A 28 16.26 -46.37 -25.18
N CYS A 29 15.90 -45.56 -26.18
CA CYS A 29 16.20 -44.13 -26.20
C CYS A 29 15.38 -43.39 -25.13
N ALA A 30 16.03 -42.50 -24.38
CA ALA A 30 15.40 -41.64 -23.41
C ALA A 30 15.82 -40.19 -23.65
N PHE A 31 14.89 -39.26 -23.40
CA PHE A 31 15.11 -37.82 -23.53
C PHE A 31 14.89 -37.16 -22.17
N LEU A 32 15.79 -36.26 -21.80
CA LEU A 32 15.65 -35.41 -20.61
C LEU A 32 15.08 -34.06 -21.06
N ALA A 33 13.89 -33.73 -20.59
CA ALA A 33 13.30 -32.41 -20.78
C ALA A 33 13.45 -31.60 -19.49
N HIS A 34 13.92 -30.36 -19.63
CA HIS A 34 13.99 -29.39 -18.55
C HIS A 34 13.02 -28.24 -18.87
N ALA A 35 12.02 -28.04 -18.03
CA ALA A 35 11.09 -26.93 -18.15
C ALA A 35 11.58 -25.77 -17.28
N VAL A 36 11.88 -24.63 -17.90
CA VAL A 36 12.14 -23.38 -17.19
C VAL A 36 10.89 -22.54 -17.26
N GLU A 37 10.27 -22.30 -16.12
CA GLU A 37 9.23 -21.28 -16.03
C GLU A 37 9.88 -19.91 -16.20
N LYS A 38 9.66 -19.27 -17.35
CA LYS A 38 10.01 -17.86 -17.51
C LYS A 38 9.09 -17.08 -16.60
N LYS A 39 9.65 -16.52 -15.53
CA LYS A 39 8.97 -15.48 -14.76
C LYS A 39 8.52 -14.41 -15.76
N PRO A 40 7.24 -14.03 -15.79
CA PRO A 40 6.82 -12.93 -16.64
C PRO A 40 7.69 -11.72 -16.28
N GLU A 41 8.28 -11.08 -17.29
CA GLU A 41 8.85 -9.75 -17.10
C GLU A 41 7.78 -8.89 -16.42
N LYS A 42 8.18 -8.18 -15.36
CA LYS A 42 7.24 -7.33 -14.62
C LYS A 42 6.67 -6.32 -15.60
N GLN A 43 5.42 -6.53 -16.04
CA GLN A 43 4.70 -5.53 -16.83
C GLN A 43 4.71 -4.24 -16.02
N THR A 44 5.35 -3.23 -16.57
CA THR A 44 5.37 -1.91 -15.99
C THR A 44 4.07 -1.21 -16.34
N VAL A 45 3.63 -0.27 -15.50
CA VAL A 45 2.44 0.55 -15.77
C VAL A 45 2.52 1.27 -17.13
N LYS A 46 3.74 1.48 -17.64
CA LYS A 46 4.03 2.07 -18.95
C LYS A 46 3.71 1.16 -20.14
N ASP A 47 3.51 -0.13 -19.92
CA ASP A 47 3.17 -1.09 -20.97
C ASP A 47 1.67 -1.08 -21.30
N VAL A 48 0.87 -0.37 -20.48
CA VAL A 48 -0.55 -0.11 -20.74
C VAL A 48 -0.65 0.94 -21.85
N PRO A 49 -1.27 0.62 -23.02
CA PRO A 49 -1.31 1.52 -24.17
C PRO A 49 -1.81 2.93 -23.83
N VAL A 50 -2.88 3.02 -23.03
CA VAL A 50 -3.46 4.30 -22.61
C VAL A 50 -2.49 5.16 -21.80
N ILE A 51 -1.64 4.56 -20.96
CA ILE A 51 -0.70 5.31 -20.12
C ILE A 51 0.51 5.75 -20.94
N ARG A 52 0.93 4.91 -21.90
CA ARG A 52 2.00 5.25 -22.84
C ARG A 52 1.63 6.40 -23.77
N ASP A 53 0.38 6.43 -24.22
CA ASP A 53 -0.10 7.42 -25.19
C ASP A 53 -0.42 8.78 -24.53
N TYR A 54 -0.58 8.82 -23.20
CA TYR A 54 -0.88 10.04 -22.42
C TYR A 54 0.01 10.18 -21.16
N PRO A 55 1.34 10.28 -21.30
CA PRO A 55 2.27 10.35 -20.16
C PRO A 55 2.07 11.60 -19.28
N GLU A 56 1.53 12.68 -19.85
CA GLU A 56 1.22 13.93 -19.14
C GLU A 56 -0.02 13.85 -18.24
N VAL A 57 -0.94 12.92 -18.51
CA VAL A 57 -2.15 12.69 -17.70
C VAL A 57 -1.87 11.78 -16.52
N PHE A 58 -0.85 10.92 -16.63
CA PHE A 58 -0.42 9.97 -15.60
C PHE A 58 1.03 10.24 -15.15
N PRO A 59 1.33 11.44 -14.62
CA PRO A 59 2.66 11.71 -14.08
C PRO A 59 2.94 10.81 -12.87
N LYS A 60 4.22 10.55 -12.60
CA LYS A 60 4.63 9.74 -11.45
C LYS A 60 4.22 10.36 -10.12
N ASP A 61 4.23 11.69 -10.06
CA ASP A 61 3.86 12.51 -8.92
C ASP A 61 2.73 13.47 -9.35
N LEU A 62 1.78 13.76 -8.46
CA LEU A 62 0.66 14.65 -8.78
C LEU A 62 1.17 16.10 -8.93
N PRO A 63 0.64 16.89 -9.88
CA PRO A 63 1.12 18.26 -10.17
C PRO A 63 0.75 19.31 -9.08
N GLY A 64 0.49 18.89 -7.84
CA GLY A 64 0.05 19.76 -6.75
C GLY A 64 -1.38 20.29 -6.94
N LEU A 65 -1.64 21.49 -6.42
CA LEU A 65 -2.94 22.14 -6.54
C LEU A 65 -3.30 22.40 -8.01
N PRO A 66 -4.57 22.23 -8.39
CA PRO A 66 -5.01 22.59 -9.72
C PRO A 66 -4.72 24.08 -9.97
N PRO A 67 -4.28 24.45 -11.18
CA PRO A 67 -4.05 25.86 -11.51
C PRO A 67 -5.33 26.67 -11.29
N VAL A 68 -5.16 27.96 -10.96
CA VAL A 68 -6.27 28.89 -10.75
C VAL A 68 -7.19 28.84 -11.97
N ARG A 69 -8.42 28.34 -11.76
CA ARG A 69 -9.43 28.26 -12.81
C ARG A 69 -10.08 29.63 -12.96
N GLN A 70 -10.42 30.00 -14.19
CA GLN A 70 -11.18 31.24 -14.45
C GLN A 70 -12.60 31.21 -13.85
N VAL A 71 -13.11 30.01 -13.58
CA VAL A 71 -14.44 29.80 -12.98
C VAL A 71 -14.26 29.45 -11.50
N GLU A 72 -14.86 30.26 -10.63
CA GLU A 72 -14.98 30.00 -9.20
C GLU A 72 -16.08 28.95 -8.96
N PHE A 73 -15.74 27.85 -8.28
CA PHE A 73 -16.73 26.86 -7.84
C PHE A 73 -17.39 27.35 -6.56
N ARG A 74 -18.68 27.69 -6.63
CA ARG A 74 -19.47 28.09 -5.46
C ARG A 74 -20.32 26.93 -4.96
N ILE A 75 -20.30 26.69 -3.65
CA ILE A 75 -21.21 25.74 -3.00
C ILE A 75 -22.45 26.52 -2.58
N ASN A 76 -23.51 26.43 -3.39
CA ASN A 76 -24.79 27.06 -3.06
C ASN A 76 -25.53 26.18 -2.04
N LEU A 77 -25.80 26.72 -0.85
CA LEU A 77 -26.63 26.06 0.15
C LEU A 77 -28.11 26.30 -0.18
N ILE A 78 -28.91 25.25 -0.05
CA ILE A 78 -30.38 25.40 -0.08
C ILE A 78 -30.76 26.20 1.19
N PRO A 79 -31.60 27.26 1.08
CA PRO A 79 -32.05 28.00 2.25
C PRO A 79 -32.67 27.07 3.30
N GLY A 80 -32.20 27.15 4.54
CA GLY A 80 -32.62 26.27 5.63
C GLY A 80 -31.85 24.94 5.75
N ALA A 81 -30.84 24.69 4.91
CA ALA A 81 -29.94 23.55 5.08
C ALA A 81 -29.09 23.72 6.35
N ASN A 82 -29.09 22.71 7.21
CA ASN A 82 -28.24 22.68 8.40
C ASN A 82 -26.89 22.02 8.09
N PRO A 83 -25.77 22.50 8.67
CA PRO A 83 -24.48 21.84 8.55
C PRO A 83 -24.54 20.39 9.04
N VAL A 84 -23.91 19.48 8.31
CA VAL A 84 -23.79 18.09 8.72
C VAL A 84 -22.58 17.95 9.63
N VAL A 85 -22.81 17.59 10.89
CA VAL A 85 -21.76 17.25 11.85
C VAL A 85 -21.86 15.77 12.18
N LYS A 86 -20.79 15.02 11.93
CA LYS A 86 -20.68 13.58 12.26
C LYS A 86 -19.40 13.35 13.06
N SER A 87 -19.45 12.42 14.02
CA SER A 87 -18.24 12.02 14.73
C SER A 87 -17.27 11.30 13.77
N PRO A 88 -15.95 11.49 13.93
CA PRO A 88 -14.97 10.69 13.20
C PRO A 88 -15.19 9.19 13.42
N HIS A 89 -14.88 8.40 12.40
CA HIS A 89 -14.94 6.95 12.52
C HIS A 89 -13.75 6.47 13.35
N ARG A 90 -13.92 5.34 14.06
CA ARG A 90 -12.82 4.72 14.78
C ARG A 90 -11.91 4.02 13.77
N LEU A 91 -10.63 4.36 13.82
CA LEU A 91 -9.56 3.75 13.03
C LEU A 91 -8.65 2.94 13.95
N ALA A 92 -8.07 1.87 13.44
CA ALA A 92 -7.00 1.15 14.13
C ALA A 92 -5.74 2.04 14.24
N PRO A 93 -4.82 1.78 15.19
CA PRO A 93 -3.60 2.59 15.32
C PRO A 93 -2.76 2.70 14.04
N SER A 94 -2.68 1.62 13.25
CA SER A 94 -1.94 1.61 11.97
C SER A 94 -2.57 2.52 10.92
N GLU A 95 -3.90 2.50 10.82
CA GLU A 95 -4.66 3.33 9.88
C GLU A 95 -4.59 4.82 10.28
N MET A 96 -4.61 5.10 11.58
CA MET A 96 -4.46 6.47 12.10
C MET A 96 -3.06 7.02 11.81
N GLN A 97 -2.02 6.19 11.95
CA GLN A 97 -0.66 6.56 11.61
C GLN A 97 -0.51 6.86 10.11
N GLU A 98 -1.06 6.01 9.25
CA GLU A 98 -1.07 6.23 7.80
C GLU A 98 -1.81 7.52 7.43
N LEU A 99 -3.02 7.70 7.94
CA LEU A 99 -3.82 8.91 7.70
C LEU A 99 -3.07 10.18 8.13
N SER A 100 -2.44 10.15 9.31
CA SER A 100 -1.66 11.31 9.79
C SER A 100 -0.45 11.61 8.91
N SER A 101 0.18 10.58 8.33
CA SER A 101 1.32 10.76 7.43
C SER A 101 0.86 11.41 6.12
N GLN A 102 -0.25 10.94 5.55
CA GLN A 102 -0.87 11.52 4.36
C GLN A 102 -1.30 12.98 4.59
N LEU A 103 -1.90 13.30 5.75
CA LEU A 103 -2.26 14.68 6.09
C LEU A 103 -1.04 15.60 6.21
N GLN A 104 0.08 15.11 6.73
CA GLN A 104 1.33 15.87 6.80
C GLN A 104 1.96 16.10 5.42
N GLU A 105 1.75 15.19 4.47
CA GLU A 105 2.18 15.36 3.09
C GLU A 105 1.34 16.43 2.40
N LEU A 106 0.01 16.40 2.58
CA LEU A 106 -0.90 17.41 2.03
C LEU A 106 -0.65 18.82 2.57
N ASP A 107 -0.42 18.99 3.88
CA ASP A 107 -0.14 20.31 4.49
C ASP A 107 1.17 20.94 3.96
N LYS A 108 2.12 20.12 3.49
CA LYS A 108 3.36 20.63 2.88
C LYS A 108 3.14 21.14 1.46
N GLU A 109 2.17 20.57 0.73
CA GLU A 109 1.79 21.02 -0.61
C GLU A 109 0.92 22.29 -0.54
N GLU A 110 0.08 22.42 0.49
CA GLU A 110 -0.73 23.60 0.79
C GLU A 110 -0.06 24.48 1.87
N ASN A 111 1.04 25.18 1.55
CA ASN A 111 1.56 26.18 2.49
C ASN A 111 0.58 27.36 2.64
N LEU A 112 -0.35 27.24 3.60
CA LEU A 112 -0.89 28.27 4.52
C LEU A 112 -2.03 27.67 5.40
N GLY A 113 -1.68 27.06 6.54
CA GLY A 113 -2.45 27.29 7.77
C GLY A 113 -3.24 26.17 8.47
N PHE A 114 -2.92 24.86 8.35
CA PHE A 114 -3.63 23.83 9.14
C PHE A 114 -3.04 23.49 10.52
N ASN A 115 -1.93 24.11 10.92
CA ASN A 115 -1.21 23.76 12.15
C ASN A 115 -1.90 24.10 13.50
N ASN A 116 -3.15 24.55 13.50
CA ASN A 116 -3.91 24.85 14.72
C ASN A 116 -4.84 23.72 15.22
N LEU A 117 -5.13 22.70 14.40
CA LEU A 117 -6.07 21.64 14.81
C LEU A 117 -5.39 20.48 15.54
N TYR A 118 -4.24 20.00 15.02
CA TYR A 118 -3.46 18.92 15.66
C TYR A 118 -2.91 19.33 17.04
N SER A 119 -2.54 20.60 17.22
CA SER A 119 -2.13 21.15 18.51
C SER A 119 -3.29 21.17 19.53
N LYS A 120 -4.52 21.48 19.07
CA LYS A 120 -5.74 21.47 19.90
C LYS A 120 -6.09 20.06 20.40
N TYR A 121 -5.94 19.04 19.56
CA TYR A 121 -6.17 17.65 19.96
C TYR A 121 -5.07 17.09 20.88
N ARG A 122 -3.82 17.56 20.75
CA ARG A 122 -2.75 17.24 21.73
C ARG A 122 -3.06 17.83 23.11
N CYS A 123 -3.65 19.02 23.19
CA CYS A 123 -4.09 19.62 24.46
C CYS A 123 -5.35 18.96 25.04
N LEU A 124 -6.24 18.41 24.20
CA LEU A 124 -7.40 17.63 24.66
C LEU A 124 -7.02 16.27 25.27
N GLY A 125 -5.83 15.74 24.95
CA GLY A 125 -5.25 14.57 25.63
C GLY A 125 -4.98 14.76 27.12
N LYS A 126 -5.07 15.99 27.66
CA LYS A 126 -4.99 16.27 29.10
C LYS A 126 -6.34 16.20 29.83
N TYR A 127 -7.47 16.17 29.10
CA TYR A 127 -8.82 16.12 29.68
C TYR A 127 -9.42 14.72 29.80
N LEU A 128 -8.70 13.69 29.34
CA LEU A 128 -9.06 12.30 29.52
C LEU A 128 -8.02 11.63 30.43
N THR A 129 -7.95 12.12 31.67
CA THR A 129 -7.25 11.46 32.79
C THR A 129 -7.89 10.10 33.03
N GLY A 130 -7.38 9.06 32.38
CA GLY A 130 -7.89 7.70 32.54
C GLY A 130 -7.24 6.63 31.66
N VAL A 131 -6.42 6.99 30.67
CA VAL A 131 -5.66 6.01 29.89
C VAL A 131 -4.18 6.20 30.18
N SER A 132 -3.67 5.40 31.11
CA SER A 132 -2.24 5.25 31.35
C SER A 132 -1.59 4.62 30.12
N PHE A 133 -0.80 5.39 29.38
CA PHE A 133 0.22 4.83 28.50
C PHE A 133 1.49 4.62 29.33
N SER A 134 1.74 3.38 29.73
CA SER A 134 3.05 2.96 30.24
C SER A 134 4.07 3.14 29.11
N GLY A 135 4.99 4.07 29.30
CA GLY A 135 5.88 4.55 28.26
C GLY A 135 7.03 3.62 27.89
N VAL A 136 7.83 4.07 26.93
CA VAL A 136 9.29 4.06 27.02
C VAL A 136 9.76 5.40 26.48
N SER A 137 10.35 6.21 27.36
CA SER A 137 11.11 7.41 27.02
C SER A 137 12.55 6.97 26.82
N GLU A 138 13.11 7.17 25.63
CA GLU A 138 14.58 7.17 25.46
C GLU A 138 15.07 8.61 25.67
N ASP A 139 15.92 8.73 26.69
CA ASP A 139 16.61 9.94 27.12
C ASP A 139 17.44 10.57 26.00
N LEU A 140 17.17 11.83 25.69
CA LEU A 140 18.20 12.75 25.18
C LEU A 140 18.35 13.91 26.17
N ARG A 141 19.36 13.73 27.03
CA ARG A 141 19.86 14.65 28.04
C ARG A 141 20.45 15.90 27.35
N ALA A 142 19.89 17.08 27.60
CA ALA A 142 20.51 18.36 27.25
C ALA A 142 21.45 18.85 28.37
N PRO A 143 22.59 19.50 28.07
CA PRO A 143 23.56 19.94 29.08
C PRO A 143 23.12 21.24 29.78
N ALA A 144 23.47 21.33 31.06
CA ALA A 144 23.22 22.49 31.92
C ALA A 144 24.03 23.72 31.47
N LEU A 145 23.34 24.86 31.35
CA LEU A 145 23.95 26.19 31.20
C LEU A 145 24.55 26.61 32.55
N LYS A 146 25.78 27.13 32.52
CA LYS A 146 26.41 27.90 33.59
C LYS A 146 25.96 29.36 33.49
#